data_AF-A0A0Q7TWS7-F1
#
_entry.id   AF-A0A0Q7TWS7-F1
#
_cell.length_a   1.000
_cell.length_b   1.000
_cell.length_c   1.000
_cell.angle_alpha   90.00
_cell.angle_beta   90.00
_cell.angle_gamma   90.00
#
_symmetry.space_group_name_H-M   'P 1'
#
loop_
_entity.id
_entity.type
_entity.pdbx_description
1 polymer ?
#
loop_
_entity_poly.entity_id
_entity_poly.type
_entity_poly.pdbx_seq_one_letter_code
_entity_poly.pdbx_strand_id
1 'polypeptide(L)'
;MTQTTTDIPTWCAAFQLKLMAALDAAWKTIEAATDPAAIRQARDKARAIGDLAAMARKVALIVPTPRGKPPLAETAAAGLHAAQGVANVSAMLMASTPAAPVAAQAEPSRRALDKLKGGRRGRL
;
A
#
# COMPACT_ATOMS: atom_id res chain seq x y z
N MET A 1 11.86 -31.46 5.81
CA MET A 1 10.73 -30.89 6.57
C MET A 1 10.83 -29.37 6.44
N THR A 2 9.91 -28.75 5.71
CA THR A 2 9.92 -27.31 5.40
C THR A 2 9.41 -26.50 6.58
N GLN A 3 10.24 -25.60 7.10
CA GLN A 3 10.04 -24.80 8.32
C GLN A 3 9.46 -23.44 7.93
N THR A 4 8.27 -23.10 8.45
CA THR A 4 7.54 -21.88 8.09
C THR A 4 7.67 -20.84 9.21
N THR A 5 8.51 -19.83 8.97
CA THR A 5 8.83 -18.70 9.85
C THR A 5 7.59 -17.90 10.28
N THR A 6 7.48 -17.61 11.57
CA THR A 6 6.45 -16.74 12.16
C THR A 6 6.77 -15.27 11.89
N ASP A 7 6.54 -14.82 10.67
CA ASP A 7 6.44 -13.39 10.34
C ASP A 7 5.13 -12.84 10.93
N ILE A 8 5.18 -11.75 11.71
CA ILE A 8 4.04 -10.83 11.68
C ILE A 8 3.89 -10.52 10.19
N PRO A 9 2.76 -10.88 9.56
CA PRO A 9 2.67 -10.76 8.11
C PRO A 9 3.10 -9.35 7.74
N THR A 10 4.10 -9.20 6.87
CA THR A 10 4.73 -7.88 6.58
C THR A 10 3.67 -6.82 6.25
N TRP A 11 2.51 -7.26 5.72
CA TRP A 11 1.33 -6.44 5.50
C TRP A 11 0.72 -5.83 6.77
N CYS A 12 0.66 -6.54 7.90
CA CYS A 12 0.16 -6.03 9.19
C CYS A 12 1.01 -4.85 9.68
N ALA A 13 2.34 -4.99 9.64
CA ALA A 13 3.26 -3.93 10.05
C ALA A 13 3.17 -2.72 9.10
N ALA A 14 3.17 -2.95 7.78
CA ALA A 14 2.99 -1.90 6.79
C ALA A 14 1.62 -1.19 6.92
N PHE A 15 0.58 -1.93 7.28
CA PHE A 15 -0.76 -1.39 7.52
C PHE A 15 -0.81 -0.54 8.80
N GLN A 16 -0.21 -1.01 9.90
CA GLN A 16 -0.10 -0.24 11.14
C GLN A 16 0.60 1.11 10.91
N LEU A 17 1.72 1.13 10.15
CA LEU A 17 2.42 2.37 9.79
C LEU A 17 1.52 3.34 9.03
N LYS A 18 0.72 2.85 8.07
CA LYS A 18 -0.23 3.68 7.33
C LYS A 18 -1.32 4.26 8.23
N LEU A 19 -1.86 3.47 9.16
CA LEU A 19 -2.87 3.95 10.11
C LEU A 19 -2.30 5.03 11.03
N MET A 20 -1.09 4.83 11.55
CA MET A 20 -0.41 5.83 12.39
C MET A 20 -0.16 7.13 11.63
N ALA A 21 0.37 7.05 10.40
CA ALA A 21 0.58 8.23 9.56
C ALA A 21 -0.73 8.97 9.24
N ALA A 22 -1.82 8.24 9.05
CA ALA A 22 -3.12 8.84 8.77
C ALA A 22 -3.73 9.54 10.01
N LEU A 23 -3.51 8.99 11.21
CA LEU A 23 -3.91 9.63 12.47
C LEU A 23 -3.09 10.90 12.74
N ASP A 24 -1.77 10.85 12.51
CA ASP A 24 -0.88 12.01 12.62
C ASP A 24 -1.32 13.14 11.67
N ALA A 25 -1.65 12.81 10.42
CA ALA A 25 -2.19 13.79 9.46
C ALA A 25 -3.54 14.38 9.91
N ALA A 26 -4.42 13.57 10.50
CA ALA A 26 -5.69 14.04 11.05
C ALA A 26 -5.46 14.97 12.25
N TRP A 27 -4.51 14.63 13.12
CA TRP A 27 -4.13 15.46 14.27
C TRP A 27 -3.59 16.82 13.83
N LYS A 28 -2.66 16.85 12.88
CA LYS A 28 -2.14 18.09 12.27
C LYS A 28 -3.22 18.97 11.67
N THR A 29 -4.25 18.35 11.07
CA THR A 29 -5.40 19.09 10.53
C THR A 29 -6.20 19.76 11.65
N ILE A 30 -6.41 19.06 12.78
CA ILE A 30 -7.13 19.61 13.94
C ILE A 30 -6.34 20.76 14.58
N GLU A 31 -5.01 20.63 14.71
CA GLU A 31 -4.17 21.68 15.28
C GLU A 31 -4.12 22.95 14.42
N ALA A 32 -4.10 22.80 13.09
CA ALA A 32 -4.01 23.92 12.16
C ALA A 32 -5.37 24.56 11.84
N ALA A 33 -6.48 23.84 11.98
CA ALA A 33 -7.79 24.30 11.57
C ALA A 33 -8.48 25.15 12.65
N THR A 34 -8.97 26.33 12.25
CA THR A 34 -9.88 27.15 13.06
C THR A 34 -11.36 26.91 12.70
N ASP A 35 -11.61 26.34 11.52
CA ASP A 35 -12.96 26.03 11.04
C ASP A 35 -13.53 24.77 11.72
N PRO A 36 -14.69 24.87 12.39
CA PRO A 36 -15.34 23.73 13.03
C PRO A 36 -15.72 22.61 12.05
N ALA A 37 -15.98 22.89 10.77
CA ALA A 37 -16.30 21.84 9.80
C ALA A 37 -15.06 20.99 9.45
N ALA A 38 -13.91 21.63 9.23
CA ALA A 38 -12.64 20.95 9.02
C ALA A 38 -12.23 20.06 10.21
N ILE A 39 -12.44 20.53 11.46
CA ILE A 39 -12.18 19.74 12.67
C ILE A 39 -13.08 18.50 12.72
N ARG A 40 -14.38 18.64 12.40
CA ARG A 40 -15.32 17.50 12.35
C ARG A 40 -14.90 16.48 11.31
N GLN A 41 -14.57 16.93 10.10
CA GLN A 41 -14.11 16.05 9.02
C GLN A 41 -12.83 15.28 9.41
N ALA A 42 -11.87 15.94 10.07
CA ALA A 42 -10.66 15.28 10.56
C ALA A 42 -10.96 14.22 11.63
N ARG A 43 -11.92 14.49 12.53
CA ARG A 43 -12.39 13.51 13.53
C ARG A 43 -13.13 12.33 12.89
N ASP A 44 -13.97 12.59 11.88
CA ASP A 44 -14.67 11.53 11.14
C ASP A 44 -13.68 10.64 10.38
N LYS A 45 -12.63 11.23 9.80
CA LYS A 45 -11.53 10.48 9.21
C LYS A 45 -10.80 9.62 10.25
N ALA A 46 -10.49 10.16 11.43
CA ALA A 46 -9.88 9.40 12.52
C ALA A 46 -10.78 8.23 12.98
N ARG A 47 -12.11 8.43 12.99
CA ARG A 47 -13.07 7.36 13.31
C ARG A 47 -13.03 6.24 12.26
N ALA A 48 -13.07 6.59 10.98
CA ALA A 48 -12.99 5.62 9.89
C ALA A 48 -11.68 4.80 9.92
N ILE A 49 -10.55 5.43 10.29
CA ILE A 49 -9.27 4.74 10.50
C ILE A 49 -9.39 3.68 11.62
N GLY A 50 -10.08 4.01 12.71
CA GLY A 50 -10.36 3.06 13.80
C GLY A 50 -11.20 1.85 13.34
N ASP A 51 -12.23 2.09 12.55
CA ASP A 51 -13.09 1.02 12.01
C ASP A 51 -12.33 0.09 11.04
N LEU A 52 -11.46 0.66 10.20
CA LEU A 52 -10.55 -0.09 9.34
C LEU A 52 -9.57 -0.94 10.15
N ALA A 53 -9.02 -0.40 11.24
CA ALA A 53 -8.13 -1.13 12.14
C ALA A 53 -8.85 -2.32 12.79
N ALA A 54 -10.11 -2.15 13.19
CA ALA A 54 -10.91 -3.23 13.76
C ALA A 54 -11.15 -4.36 12.74
N MET A 55 -11.41 -4.03 11.47
CA MET A 55 -11.56 -5.04 10.41
C MET A 55 -10.24 -5.75 10.11
N ALA A 56 -9.12 -5.02 10.07
CA ALA A 56 -7.80 -5.62 9.84
C ALA A 56 -7.42 -6.62 10.93
N ARG A 57 -7.81 -6.38 12.19
CA ARG A 57 -7.64 -7.36 13.28
C ARG A 57 -8.41 -8.65 13.02
N LYS A 58 -9.65 -8.56 12.52
CA LYS A 58 -10.43 -9.75 12.15
C LYS A 58 -9.74 -10.54 11.04
N VAL A 59 -9.22 -9.86 10.02
CA VAL A 59 -8.45 -10.49 8.93
C VAL A 59 -7.20 -11.17 9.47
N ALA A 60 -6.43 -10.49 10.33
CA ALA A 60 -5.22 -11.04 10.93
C ALA A 60 -5.48 -12.31 11.77
N LEU A 61 -6.64 -12.42 12.42
CA LEU A 61 -7.03 -13.62 13.18
C LEU A 61 -7.39 -14.82 12.28
N ILE A 62 -7.77 -14.60 11.03
CA ILE A 62 -8.08 -15.66 10.06
C ILE A 62 -6.80 -16.20 9.40
N VAL A 63 -5.73 -15.40 9.36
CA VAL A 63 -4.43 -15.82 8.83
C VAL A 63 -3.82 -16.87 9.78
N PRO A 64 -3.51 -18.09 9.30
CA PRO A 64 -2.89 -19.11 10.14
C PRO A 64 -1.56 -18.62 10.72
N THR A 65 -1.43 -18.62 12.05
CA THR A 65 -0.16 -18.35 12.72
C THR A 65 0.64 -19.65 12.86
N PRO A 66 1.87 -19.74 12.32
CA PRO A 66 2.70 -20.92 12.52
C PRO A 66 3.07 -21.04 14.01
N ARG A 67 2.70 -22.18 14.62
CA ARG A 67 2.99 -22.50 16.01
C ARG A 67 4.45 -22.95 16.14
N GLY A 68 5.28 -22.14 16.79
CA GLY A 68 6.66 -22.48 17.15
C GLY A 68 7.44 -21.26 17.62
N LYS A 69 8.46 -21.45 18.45
CA LYS A 69 9.39 -20.38 18.85
C LYS A 69 10.52 -20.31 17.82
N PRO A 70 10.61 -19.26 16.99
CA PRO A 70 11.66 -19.18 15.98
C PRO A 70 13.04 -18.94 16.63
N PRO A 71 14.09 -19.63 16.17
CA PRO A 71 15.46 -19.34 16.62
C PRO A 71 15.88 -17.92 16.19
N LEU A 72 16.56 -17.21 17.09
CA LEU A 72 16.89 -15.78 16.98
C LEU A 72 17.59 -15.38 15.67
N ALA A 73 18.36 -16.29 15.07
CA ALA A 73 19.06 -16.06 13.81
C ALA A 73 18.12 -16.02 12.60
N GLU A 74 17.06 -16.83 12.58
CA GLU A 74 16.07 -16.83 11.51
C GLU A 74 15.17 -15.60 11.57
N THR A 75 14.85 -15.14 12.78
CA THR A 75 14.10 -13.87 12.98
C THR A 75 14.91 -12.67 12.53
N ALA A 76 16.22 -12.66 12.78
CA ALA A 76 17.11 -11.59 12.31
C ALA A 76 17.23 -11.56 10.78
N ALA A 77 17.37 -12.73 10.15
CA ALA A 77 17.44 -12.84 8.69
C ALA A 77 16.13 -12.44 8.00
N ALA A 78 14.98 -12.91 8.51
CA ALA A 78 13.66 -12.53 7.99
C ALA A 78 13.41 -11.02 8.11
N GLY A 79 13.78 -10.42 9.25
CA GLY A 79 13.70 -8.97 9.44
C GLY A 79 14.54 -8.16 8.45
N LEU A 80 15.75 -8.63 8.13
CA LEU A 80 16.61 -7.99 7.15
C LEU A 80 16.03 -8.08 5.73
N HIS A 81 15.50 -9.24 5.34
CA HIS A 81 14.85 -9.42 4.03
C HIS A 81 13.58 -8.57 3.87
N ALA A 82 12.77 -8.46 4.92
CA ALA A 82 11.59 -7.60 4.92
C ALA A 82 11.98 -6.11 4.78
N ALA A 83 13.04 -5.67 5.48
CA ALA A 83 13.56 -4.31 5.36
C ALA A 83 14.08 -4.00 3.94
N GLN A 84 14.78 -4.96 3.33
CA GLN A 84 15.25 -4.86 1.94
C GLN A 84 14.08 -4.80 0.94
N GLY A 85 13.02 -5.58 1.16
CA GLY A 85 11.82 -5.55 0.33
C GLY A 85 11.12 -4.18 0.37
N VAL A 86 10.99 -3.58 1.55
CA VAL A 86 10.41 -2.23 1.71
C VAL A 86 11.31 -1.16 1.08
N ALA A 87 12.63 -1.26 1.25
CA ALA A 87 13.58 -0.35 0.62
C ALA A 87 13.49 -0.42 -0.92
N ASN A 88 13.35 -1.61 -1.49
CA ASN A 88 13.19 -1.79 -2.93
C ASN A 88 11.86 -1.21 -3.45
N VAL A 89 10.75 -1.44 -2.74
CA VAL A 89 9.45 -0.85 -3.13
C VAL A 89 9.48 0.68 -3.03
N SER A 90 10.08 1.25 -1.99
CA SER A 90 10.30 2.70 -1.90
C SER A 90 11.19 3.22 -3.02
N ALA A 91 12.26 2.50 -3.38
CA ALA A 91 13.13 2.87 -4.48
C ALA A 91 12.39 2.83 -5.83
N MET A 92 11.56 1.81 -6.07
CA MET A 92 10.70 1.76 -7.26
C MET A 92 9.68 2.90 -7.29
N LEU A 93 9.10 3.27 -6.15
CA LEU A 93 8.15 4.38 -6.04
C LEU A 93 8.82 5.74 -6.30
N MET A 94 10.04 5.95 -5.80
CA MET A 94 10.83 7.16 -6.05
C MET A 94 11.32 7.22 -7.49
N ALA A 95 11.73 6.10 -8.08
CA ALA A 95 12.07 5.98 -9.49
C ALA A 95 10.86 6.17 -10.43
N SER A 96 9.63 6.04 -9.90
CA SER A 96 8.39 6.28 -10.64
C SER A 96 7.91 7.74 -10.58
N THR A 97 8.71 8.68 -10.05
CA THR A 97 8.40 10.11 -10.14
C THR A 97 8.48 10.56 -11.61
N PRO A 98 7.39 11.06 -12.23
CA PRO A 98 7.40 11.39 -13.63
C PRO A 98 8.11 12.74 -13.83
N ALA A 99 9.39 12.70 -14.23
CA ALA A 99 9.93 13.74 -15.08
C ALA A 99 9.28 13.56 -16.47
N ALA A 100 8.28 14.37 -16.78
CA ALA A 100 7.57 14.37 -18.06
C ALA A 100 8.54 14.62 -19.25
N PRO A 101 8.22 14.14 -20.47
CA PRO A 101 7.02 14.60 -21.16
C PRO A 101 6.06 13.46 -21.53
N VAL A 102 4.84 13.55 -21.02
CA VAL A 102 3.68 12.70 -21.32
C VAL A 102 3.21 12.84 -22.79
N ALA A 103 3.81 13.73 -23.57
CA ALA A 103 3.47 13.95 -24.98
C ALA A 103 3.87 12.76 -25.89
N ALA A 104 4.97 12.06 -25.60
CA ALA A 104 5.49 11.02 -26.51
C ALA A 104 4.80 9.65 -26.38
N GLN A 105 4.11 9.37 -25.26
CA GLN A 105 3.44 8.08 -25.01
C GLN A 105 1.97 8.06 -25.48
N ALA A 106 1.38 9.24 -25.69
CA ALA A 106 0.00 9.36 -26.18
C ALA A 106 -0.13 9.03 -27.68
N GLU A 107 0.89 9.34 -28.50
CA GLU A 107 0.91 9.05 -29.93
C GLU A 107 0.99 7.54 -30.30
N PRO A 108 1.90 6.72 -29.73
CA PRO A 108 1.93 5.28 -30.02
C PRO A 108 0.65 4.58 -29.59
N SER A 109 0.03 5.03 -28.49
CA SER A 109 -1.23 4.50 -27.97
C SER A 109 -2.42 4.80 -28.89
N ARG A 110 -2.47 6.01 -29.49
CA ARG A 110 -3.49 6.35 -30.50
C ARG A 110 -3.33 5.55 -31.79
N ARG A 111 -2.09 5.37 -32.25
CA ARG A 111 -1.78 4.59 -33.46
C ARG A 111 -2.09 3.10 -33.31
N ALA A 112 -1.95 2.55 -32.10
CA ALA A 112 -2.32 1.17 -31.79
C ALA A 112 -3.86 0.97 -31.78
N LEU A 113 -4.62 1.93 -31.23
CA LEU A 113 -6.08 1.87 -31.24
C LEU A 113 -6.68 2.03 -32.65
N ASP A 114 -6.06 2.84 -33.51
CA ASP A 114 -6.50 3.03 -34.90
C ASP A 114 -6.37 1.75 -35.74
N LYS A 115 -5.27 0.99 -35.53
CA LYS A 115 -5.08 -0.34 -36.13
C LYS A 115 -6.12 -1.36 -35.68
N LEU A 116 -6.62 -1.25 -34.44
CA LEU A 116 -7.66 -2.13 -33.93
C LEU A 116 -9.04 -1.80 -34.50
N LYS A 117 -9.29 -0.52 -34.83
CA LYS A 117 -10.59 -0.03 -35.31
C LYS A 117 -10.77 -0.14 -36.84
N GLY A 118 -9.68 -0.19 -37.60
CA GLY A 118 -9.70 -0.35 -39.07
C GLY A 118 -9.94 -1.77 -39.59
N GLY A 119 -9.99 -2.79 -38.72
CA GLY A 119 -10.00 -4.20 -39.11
C GLY A 119 -11.35 -4.83 -39.48
N ARG A 120 -12.37 -4.06 -39.88
CA ARG A 120 -13.71 -4.61 -40.17
C ARG A 120 -14.32 -4.17 -41.51
N ARG A 121 -13.59 -4.36 -42.62
CA ARG A 121 -14.18 -4.55 -43.96
C ARG A 121 -13.30 -5.47 -44.81
N GLY A 122 -13.71 -6.72 -44.98
CA GLY A 122 -13.15 -7.62 -45.99
C GLY A 122 -13.33 -9.12 -45.69
N ARG A 123 -14.26 -9.75 -46.41
CA ARG A 123 -14.58 -11.18 -46.50
C ARG A 123 -15.30 -11.82 -45.30
N LEU A 124 -16.62 -11.95 -45.41
CA LEU A 124 -17.27 -13.14 -45.98
C LEU A 124 -18.51 -12.69 -46.75
#